data_AF-A0A962FRW6-F1
#
_entry.id   AF-A0A962FRW6-F1
#
_cell.length_a   1.000
_cell.length_b   1.000
_cell.length_c   1.000
_cell.angle_alpha   90.00
_cell.angle_beta   90.00
_cell.angle_gamma   90.00
#
_symmetry.space_group_name_H-M   'P 1'
#
loop_
_entity.id
_entity.type
_entity.pdbx_description
1 polymer ?
#
loop_
_entity_poly.entity_id
_entity_poly.type
_entity_poly.pdbx_seq_one_letter_code
_entity_poly.pdbx_strand_id
1 'polypeptide(L)'
;MVLSKTDKDAQEKGKPAPDRQAGKGGVARLKPDLADHLAGEVETVKKTLLPYLPQEMIGGSVPHLPGTEEEAVWNAASQACGTERVHYCYTLENGRCWYLACPSASLASNPDSWCPLAAALPGNSEYWDRETVYLYEQEGVASALRWDPETGRMQVFIGAARTLLPRVQSMDANFVTVNPEMATPVPWKNRAIRTEKLSRAAAMTLLYAGLAVNMLAILILLGQYLATNLVRRDLEKVQIDTEKAATDLMVNAYNALQSDTIKHMVRVQELLDALQKIDGTLVRYEVDKGKIEWEALLPAAFGTCTGVLQGCQIQPGLEKDGRVRVKGSR
;
A
#
# COMPACT_ATOMS: atom_id res chain seq x y z
N MET A 1 10.89 41.70 -63.74
CA MET A 1 11.32 40.30 -63.93
C MET A 1 10.32 39.42 -63.20
N VAL A 2 9.45 38.73 -63.93
CA VAL A 2 8.39 37.88 -63.37
C VAL A 2 8.98 36.48 -63.25
N LEU A 3 9.17 36.00 -62.02
CA LEU A 3 9.67 34.65 -61.73
C LEU A 3 8.77 33.57 -62.36
N SER A 4 9.39 32.58 -63.00
CA SER A 4 8.69 31.47 -63.66
C SER A 4 7.97 30.60 -62.64
N LYS A 5 6.86 29.94 -63.03
CA LYS A 5 6.10 29.06 -62.13
C LYS A 5 6.97 27.94 -61.52
N THR A 6 7.94 27.46 -62.28
CA THR A 6 8.96 26.48 -61.86
C THR A 6 9.85 26.97 -60.70
N ASP A 7 10.16 28.27 -60.63
CA ASP A 7 10.95 28.85 -59.52
C ASP A 7 10.11 29.01 -58.24
N LYS A 8 8.78 29.15 -58.40
CA LYS A 8 7.85 29.19 -57.26
C LYS A 8 7.65 27.79 -56.65
N ASP A 9 7.61 26.76 -57.49
CA ASP A 9 7.46 25.37 -57.03
C ASP A 9 8.73 24.87 -56.29
N ALA A 10 9.92 25.37 -56.68
CA ALA A 10 11.16 25.12 -55.94
C ALA A 10 11.19 25.84 -54.58
N GLN A 11 10.57 27.02 -54.48
CA GLN A 11 10.43 27.75 -53.21
C GLN A 11 9.37 27.17 -52.27
N GLU A 12 8.37 26.44 -52.79
CA GLU A 12 7.37 25.76 -51.96
C GLU A 12 7.85 24.42 -51.38
N LYS A 13 8.77 23.72 -52.07
CA LYS A 13 9.42 22.51 -51.54
C LYS A 13 10.40 22.78 -50.38
N GLY A 14 10.80 24.03 -50.18
CA GLY A 14 11.66 24.48 -49.08
C GLY A 14 10.90 25.12 -47.92
N LYS A 15 9.59 24.89 -47.77
CA LYS A 15 8.84 25.32 -46.59
C LYS A 15 8.59 24.12 -45.68
N PRO A 16 8.79 24.25 -44.35
CA PRO A 16 8.40 23.20 -43.42
C PRO A 16 6.89 22.95 -43.56
N ALA A 17 6.49 21.68 -43.49
CA ALA A 17 5.11 21.26 -43.69
C ALA A 17 4.12 22.13 -42.87
N PRO A 18 3.01 22.61 -43.47
CA PRO A 18 2.18 23.68 -42.90
C PRO A 18 1.22 23.20 -41.79
N ASP A 19 1.51 22.10 -41.10
CA ASP A 19 0.57 21.46 -40.17
C ASP A 19 1.10 21.21 -38.75
N ARG A 20 2.22 21.84 -38.38
CA ARG A 20 2.57 22.00 -36.96
C ARG A 20 2.24 23.41 -36.54
N GLN A 21 0.99 23.59 -36.09
CA GLN A 21 0.57 24.77 -35.35
C GLN A 21 1.67 25.15 -34.36
N ALA A 22 2.16 26.38 -34.49
CA ALA A 22 2.97 27.08 -33.51
C ALA A 22 2.16 27.18 -32.20
N GLY A 23 2.11 26.08 -31.46
CA GLY A 23 1.62 26.03 -30.10
C GLY A 23 2.60 26.80 -29.25
N LYS A 24 2.27 28.07 -28.98
CA LYS A 24 2.77 28.92 -27.88
C LYS A 24 4.16 28.51 -27.38
N GLY A 25 5.20 29.22 -27.85
CA GLY A 25 6.58 29.13 -27.39
C GLY A 25 6.74 29.32 -25.88
N GLY A 26 6.38 28.29 -25.13
CA GLY A 26 6.77 28.07 -23.76
C GLY A 26 7.69 26.87 -23.80
N VAL A 27 8.98 27.12 -23.52
CA VAL A 27 9.97 26.13 -23.11
C VAL A 27 9.25 24.99 -22.41
N ALA A 28 9.27 23.78 -22.99
CA ALA A 28 8.61 22.62 -22.41
C ALA A 28 9.17 22.44 -21.00
N ARG A 29 8.40 22.88 -19.99
CA ARG A 29 8.86 22.89 -18.61
C ARG A 29 8.98 21.43 -18.19
N LEU A 30 10.22 20.99 -17.96
CA LEU A 30 10.47 19.69 -17.35
C LEU A 30 9.68 19.62 -16.05
N LYS A 31 8.88 18.56 -15.93
CA LYS A 31 8.18 18.24 -14.69
C LYS A 31 9.07 17.30 -13.88
N PRO A 32 9.25 17.55 -12.57
CA PRO A 32 9.96 16.62 -11.70
C PRO A 32 9.26 15.25 -11.73
N ASP A 33 10.06 14.18 -11.75
CA ASP A 33 9.56 12.81 -11.68
C ASP A 33 9.19 12.45 -10.23
N LEU A 34 8.41 11.38 -10.02
CA LEU A 34 8.07 10.89 -8.68
C LEU A 34 9.33 10.55 -7.86
N ALA A 35 10.38 10.08 -8.54
CA ALA A 35 11.69 9.84 -7.92
C ALA A 35 12.32 11.13 -7.38
N ASP A 36 12.17 12.26 -8.07
CA ASP A 36 12.70 13.56 -7.63
C ASP A 36 11.93 14.07 -6.40
N HIS A 37 10.62 13.82 -6.35
CA HIS A 37 9.79 14.12 -5.18
C HIS A 37 10.19 13.29 -3.95
N LEU A 38 10.39 11.98 -4.13
CA LEU A 38 10.77 11.08 -3.04
C LEU A 38 12.21 11.29 -2.57
N ALA A 39 13.11 11.73 -3.46
CA ALA A 39 14.48 12.08 -3.12
C ALA A 39 14.61 13.46 -2.43
N GLY A 40 13.56 14.28 -2.42
CA GLY A 40 13.62 15.65 -1.90
C GLY A 40 14.39 16.61 -2.83
N GLU A 41 14.59 16.24 -4.09
CA GLU A 41 15.37 16.96 -5.09
C GLU A 41 14.48 17.78 -6.05
N VAL A 42 13.26 18.13 -5.61
CA VAL A 42 12.30 18.89 -6.45
C VAL A 42 12.85 20.27 -6.81
N GLU A 43 13.65 20.88 -5.93
CA GLU A 43 14.22 22.21 -6.13
C GLU A 43 15.44 22.21 -7.06
N THR A 44 16.13 21.06 -7.23
CA THR A 44 17.27 20.97 -8.14
C THR A 44 16.85 20.79 -9.60
N VAL A 45 15.60 20.41 -9.86
CA VAL A 45 15.04 20.36 -11.22
C VAL A 45 14.79 21.78 -11.71
N LYS A 46 15.80 22.41 -12.31
CA LYS A 46 15.64 23.70 -12.99
C LYS A 46 14.65 23.57 -14.13
N LYS A 47 13.62 24.42 -14.11
CA LYS A 47 12.56 24.49 -15.13
C LYS A 47 13.06 25.01 -16.48
N THR A 48 14.25 25.61 -16.51
CA THR A 48 14.88 26.19 -17.71
C THR A 48 16.27 25.59 -17.84
N LEU A 49 16.49 24.81 -18.89
CA LEU A 49 17.81 24.28 -19.25
C LEU A 49 18.53 25.28 -20.15
N LEU A 50 19.83 25.44 -19.94
CA LEU A 50 20.64 26.31 -20.79
C LEU A 50 21.18 25.51 -21.99
N PRO A 51 21.21 26.09 -23.20
CA PRO A 51 21.83 25.45 -24.34
C PRO A 51 23.35 25.36 -24.12
N TYR A 52 23.89 24.15 -24.19
CA TYR A 52 25.33 23.91 -24.06
C TYR A 52 25.78 22.87 -25.08
N LEU A 53 26.86 23.19 -25.77
CA LEU A 53 27.50 22.30 -26.71
C LEU A 53 28.72 21.61 -26.06
N PRO A 54 28.65 20.30 -25.75
CA PRO A 54 29.80 19.56 -25.26
C PRO A 54 30.89 19.43 -26.33
N GLN A 55 32.15 19.48 -25.92
CA GLN A 55 33.31 19.38 -26.81
C GLN A 55 33.50 17.96 -27.39
N GLU A 56 33.05 16.95 -26.65
CA GLU A 56 33.13 15.55 -27.05
C GLU A 56 31.70 14.99 -27.15
N MET A 57 31.09 15.11 -28.31
CA MET A 57 29.80 14.51 -28.59
C MET A 57 29.86 13.65 -29.83
N ILE A 58 29.14 12.54 -29.75
CA ILE A 58 29.09 11.51 -30.77
C ILE A 58 27.63 11.32 -31.15
N GLY A 59 27.38 11.25 -32.45
CA GLY A 59 26.08 10.87 -33.00
C GLY A 59 26.12 9.46 -33.56
N GLY A 60 25.03 8.74 -33.37
CA GLY A 60 24.85 7.42 -33.97
C GLY A 60 23.40 7.07 -34.22
N SER A 61 23.20 5.87 -34.77
CA SER A 61 21.87 5.30 -34.97
C SER A 61 21.87 3.84 -34.55
N VAL A 62 20.84 3.42 -33.82
CA VAL A 62 20.61 2.03 -33.40
C VAL A 62 19.28 1.57 -34.01
N PRO A 63 19.14 0.29 -34.44
CA PRO A 63 17.83 -0.23 -34.84
C PRO A 63 16.83 -0.12 -33.68
N HIS A 64 15.60 0.30 -34.00
CA HIS A 64 14.53 0.37 -33.00
C HIS A 64 14.04 -1.03 -32.64
N LEU A 65 14.11 -1.37 -31.36
CA LEU A 65 13.52 -2.57 -30.80
C LEU A 65 12.59 -2.14 -29.65
N PRO A 66 11.27 -2.36 -29.78
CA PRO A 66 10.30 -1.81 -28.83
C PRO A 66 10.56 -2.34 -27.42
N GLY A 67 10.65 -1.43 -26.46
CA GLY A 67 10.87 -1.76 -25.04
C GLY A 67 12.34 -1.84 -24.60
N THR A 68 13.31 -1.89 -25.53
CA THR A 68 14.75 -1.90 -25.19
C THR A 68 15.51 -0.72 -25.81
N GLU A 69 14.80 0.31 -26.27
CA GLU A 69 15.39 1.47 -26.95
C GLU A 69 16.40 2.20 -26.08
N GLU A 70 16.03 2.50 -24.83
CA GLU A 70 16.87 3.24 -23.89
C GLU A 70 18.16 2.46 -23.59
N GLU A 71 18.06 1.14 -23.41
CA GLU A 71 19.20 0.27 -23.16
C GLU A 71 20.10 0.11 -24.39
N ALA A 72 19.51 -0.04 -25.58
CA ALA A 72 20.25 -0.18 -26.82
C ALA A 72 21.02 1.11 -27.17
N VAL A 73 20.38 2.27 -26.97
CA VAL A 73 21.03 3.58 -27.11
C VAL A 73 22.13 3.76 -26.07
N TRP A 74 21.87 3.44 -24.80
CA TRP A 74 22.89 3.55 -23.75
C TRP A 74 24.10 2.66 -24.02
N ASN A 75 23.90 1.42 -24.47
CA ASN A 75 24.97 0.49 -24.82
C ASN A 75 25.81 1.01 -26.01
N ALA A 76 25.15 1.53 -27.05
CA ALA A 76 25.85 2.11 -28.20
C ALA A 76 26.61 3.39 -27.82
N ALA A 77 26.01 4.23 -26.98
CA ALA A 77 26.60 5.46 -26.48
C ALA A 77 27.81 5.18 -25.56
N SER A 78 27.71 4.20 -24.66
CA SER A 78 28.79 3.87 -23.72
C SER A 78 30.00 3.29 -24.44
N GLN A 79 29.78 2.43 -25.44
CA GLN A 79 30.83 1.91 -26.31
C GLN A 79 31.50 3.03 -27.12
N ALA A 80 30.71 3.93 -27.72
CA ALA A 80 31.24 5.03 -28.52
C ALA A 80 32.05 6.04 -27.68
N CYS A 81 31.57 6.35 -26.47
CA CYS A 81 32.25 7.28 -25.55
C CYS A 81 33.37 6.61 -24.74
N GLY A 82 33.52 5.28 -24.80
CA GLY A 82 34.49 4.52 -24.00
C GLY A 82 34.25 4.57 -22.49
N THR A 83 33.05 4.96 -22.04
CA THR A 83 32.71 5.09 -20.62
C THR A 83 31.25 4.72 -20.37
N GLU A 84 30.93 4.18 -19.20
CA GLU A 84 29.53 3.88 -18.81
C GLU A 84 28.75 5.13 -18.37
N ARG A 85 29.48 6.16 -17.92
CA ARG A 85 28.94 7.42 -17.42
C ARG A 85 28.72 8.39 -18.58
N VAL A 86 27.69 8.12 -19.37
CA VAL A 86 27.30 8.94 -20.53
C VAL A 86 26.01 9.70 -20.30
N HIS A 87 25.96 10.90 -20.85
CA HIS A 87 24.72 11.63 -21.07
C HIS A 87 24.31 11.41 -22.52
N TYR A 88 23.05 11.08 -22.74
CA TYR A 88 22.53 10.81 -24.07
C TYR A 88 21.12 11.36 -24.25
N CYS A 89 20.77 11.65 -25.49
CA CYS A 89 19.40 11.96 -25.91
C CYS A 89 19.12 11.17 -27.19
N TYR A 90 17.86 10.82 -27.42
CA TYR A 90 17.48 10.06 -28.60
C TYR A 90 16.09 10.43 -29.10
N THR A 91 15.87 10.20 -30.39
CA THR A 91 14.56 10.23 -31.03
C THR A 91 14.31 8.95 -31.81
N LEU A 92 13.03 8.65 -32.02
CA LEU A 92 12.57 7.45 -32.71
C LEU A 92 11.96 7.90 -34.03
N GLU A 93 12.56 7.49 -35.15
CA GLU A 93 11.97 7.74 -36.45
C GLU A 93 12.38 6.68 -37.47
N ASN A 94 11.45 6.27 -38.32
CA ASN A 94 11.70 5.33 -39.42
C ASN A 94 12.32 4.00 -38.96
N GLY A 95 11.88 3.48 -37.80
CA GLY A 95 12.37 2.22 -37.25
C GLY A 95 13.82 2.26 -36.75
N ARG A 96 14.37 3.46 -36.49
CA ARG A 96 15.70 3.66 -35.92
C ARG A 96 15.65 4.65 -34.76
N CYS A 97 16.51 4.42 -33.78
CA CYS A 97 16.81 5.34 -32.70
C CYS A 97 18.01 6.18 -33.10
N TRP A 98 17.80 7.46 -33.35
CA TRP A 98 18.88 8.43 -33.58
C TRP A 98 19.28 8.99 -32.23
N TYR A 99 20.58 8.96 -31.92
CA TYR A 99 21.04 9.40 -30.60
C TYR A 99 22.26 10.30 -30.70
N LEU A 100 22.33 11.25 -29.76
CA LEU A 100 23.54 12.00 -29.46
C LEU A 100 23.97 11.64 -28.05
N ALA A 101 25.27 11.47 -27.85
CA ALA A 101 25.85 11.14 -26.56
C ALA A 101 27.13 11.91 -26.31
N CYS A 102 27.41 12.21 -25.05
CA CYS A 102 28.66 12.76 -24.59
C CYS A 102 29.07 12.13 -23.25
N PRO A 103 30.37 12.01 -22.96
CA PRO A 103 30.83 11.55 -21.66
C PRO A 103 30.45 12.58 -20.58
N SER A 104 30.19 12.11 -19.36
CA SER A 104 29.77 12.99 -18.25
C SER A 104 30.83 14.03 -17.88
N ALA A 105 32.11 13.77 -18.18
CA ALA A 105 33.20 14.72 -17.94
C ALA A 105 33.02 16.03 -18.72
N SER A 106 32.47 15.97 -19.94
CA SER A 106 32.25 17.15 -20.79
C SER A 106 31.11 18.04 -20.32
N LEU A 107 30.22 17.53 -19.46
CA LEU A 107 29.09 18.27 -18.88
C LEU A 107 29.32 18.66 -17.41
N ALA A 108 30.52 18.45 -16.88
CA ALA A 108 30.83 18.74 -15.48
C ALA A 108 30.65 20.23 -15.12
N SER A 109 30.92 21.14 -16.07
CA SER A 109 30.74 22.59 -15.89
C SER A 109 29.28 23.03 -16.06
N ASN A 110 28.47 22.28 -16.81
CA ASN A 110 27.09 22.61 -17.14
C ASN A 110 26.18 21.38 -17.03
N PRO A 111 25.89 20.89 -15.81
CA PRO A 111 25.07 19.69 -15.61
C PRO A 111 23.59 19.91 -15.97
N ASP A 112 23.06 21.12 -15.77
CA ASP A 112 21.66 21.48 -16.05
C ASP A 112 21.49 22.05 -17.48
N SER A 113 22.07 21.37 -18.45
CA SER A 113 22.08 21.81 -19.85
C SER A 113 21.29 20.89 -20.77
N TRP A 114 21.08 21.35 -22.00
CA TRP A 114 20.50 20.56 -23.07
C TRP A 114 21.29 20.77 -24.37
N CYS A 115 21.20 19.82 -25.29
CA CYS A 115 21.92 19.89 -26.57
C CYS A 115 21.09 20.54 -27.67
N PRO A 116 21.49 21.70 -28.22
CA PRO A 116 20.77 22.32 -29.33
C PRO A 116 20.66 21.42 -30.55
N LEU A 117 21.71 20.66 -30.88
CA LEU A 117 21.68 19.70 -31.99
C LEU A 117 20.70 18.55 -31.78
N ALA A 118 20.29 18.26 -30.54
CA ALA A 118 19.24 17.28 -30.29
C ALA A 118 17.89 17.74 -30.85
N ALA A 119 17.62 19.05 -30.91
CA ALA A 119 16.40 19.58 -31.54
C ALA A 119 16.37 19.38 -33.06
N ALA A 120 17.54 19.19 -33.68
CA ALA A 120 17.68 18.87 -35.11
C ALA A 120 17.61 17.37 -35.41
N LEU A 121 17.41 16.51 -34.40
CA LEU A 121 17.18 15.09 -34.64
C LEU A 121 15.81 14.84 -35.30
N PRO A 122 15.69 13.79 -36.13
CA PRO A 122 14.44 13.43 -36.78
C PRO A 122 13.30 13.33 -35.75
N GLY A 123 12.18 13.99 -36.04
CA GLY A 123 10.99 14.03 -35.21
C GLY A 123 10.86 15.27 -34.32
N ASN A 124 11.94 16.03 -34.11
CA ASN A 124 11.95 17.23 -33.26
C ASN A 124 11.57 18.51 -34.02
N SER A 125 11.66 19.66 -33.34
CA SER A 125 11.14 20.95 -33.81
C SER A 125 11.96 21.60 -34.92
N GLU A 126 13.29 21.44 -34.88
CA GLU A 126 14.20 22.08 -35.83
C GLU A 126 14.64 21.12 -36.95
N TYR A 127 14.00 19.96 -37.06
CA TYR A 127 14.27 19.00 -38.13
C TYR A 127 13.49 19.34 -39.40
N TRP A 128 14.20 19.49 -40.51
CA TRP A 128 13.66 19.78 -41.84
C TRP A 128 13.75 18.53 -42.74
N ASP A 129 14.96 18.10 -43.03
CA ASP A 129 15.28 16.99 -43.93
C ASP A 129 16.64 16.35 -43.58
N ARG A 130 17.01 15.26 -44.27
CA ARG A 130 18.28 14.53 -44.04
C ARG A 130 19.46 15.08 -44.85
N GLU A 131 19.19 15.82 -45.92
CA GLU A 131 20.22 16.33 -46.82
C GLU A 131 20.82 17.63 -46.29
N THR A 132 20.05 18.37 -45.49
CA THR A 132 20.51 19.57 -44.77
C THR A 132 21.49 19.24 -43.64
N VAL A 133 22.51 20.09 -43.54
CA VAL A 133 23.48 20.11 -42.44
C VAL A 133 23.01 21.09 -41.37
N TYR A 134 22.82 20.60 -40.15
CA TYR A 134 22.40 21.44 -39.02
C TYR A 134 23.63 21.94 -38.28
N LEU A 135 23.74 23.25 -38.12
CA LEU A 135 24.88 23.91 -37.50
C LEU A 135 24.44 24.59 -36.21
N TYR A 136 25.26 24.47 -35.17
CA TYR A 136 25.15 25.28 -33.96
C TYR A 136 26.51 25.79 -33.53
N GLU A 137 26.61 27.08 -33.23
CA GLU A 137 27.83 27.75 -32.77
C GLU A 137 27.62 28.33 -31.37
N GLN A 138 28.58 28.08 -30.47
CA GLN A 138 28.62 28.62 -29.13
C GLN A 138 30.07 28.92 -28.73
N GLU A 139 30.34 30.17 -28.33
CA GLU A 139 31.63 30.60 -27.75
C GLU A 139 32.86 30.23 -28.61
N GLY A 140 32.72 30.27 -29.95
CA GLY A 140 33.80 29.97 -30.90
C GLY A 140 34.00 28.47 -31.21
N VAL A 141 33.23 27.59 -30.58
CA VAL A 141 33.08 26.18 -30.96
C VAL A 141 31.84 26.04 -31.83
N ALA A 142 31.97 25.32 -32.94
CA ALA A 142 30.84 24.95 -33.78
C ALA A 142 30.68 23.43 -33.82
N SER A 143 29.43 23.01 -33.98
CA SER A 143 29.07 21.64 -34.24
C SER A 143 28.16 21.56 -35.46
N ALA A 144 28.38 20.56 -36.28
CA ALA A 144 27.51 20.24 -37.41
C ALA A 144 27.01 18.80 -37.31
N LEU A 145 25.72 18.63 -37.57
CA LEU A 145 25.04 17.35 -37.69
C LEU A 145 24.68 17.13 -39.15
N ARG A 146 25.08 15.98 -39.71
CA ARG A 146 24.78 15.60 -41.10
C ARG A 146 24.41 14.13 -41.18
N TRP A 147 23.57 13.78 -42.14
CA TRP A 147 23.41 12.40 -42.59
C TRP A 147 24.17 12.19 -43.90
N ASP A 148 24.94 11.11 -43.94
CA ASP A 148 25.62 10.69 -45.16
C ASP A 148 24.58 10.19 -46.17
N PRO A 149 24.48 10.78 -47.39
CA PRO A 149 23.48 10.39 -48.37
C PRO A 149 23.65 8.94 -48.88
N GLU A 150 24.87 8.41 -48.88
CA GLU A 150 25.15 7.07 -49.40
C GLU A 150 24.82 5.98 -48.37
N THR A 151 25.23 6.21 -47.11
CA THR A 151 25.09 5.19 -46.05
C THR A 151 23.89 5.42 -45.13
N GLY A 152 23.29 6.61 -45.17
CA GLY A 152 22.25 7.06 -44.24
C GLY A 152 22.74 7.19 -42.80
N ARG A 153 24.05 7.16 -42.54
CA ARG A 153 24.62 7.25 -41.19
C ARG A 153 24.70 8.70 -40.75
N MET A 154 24.34 8.93 -39.49
CA MET A 154 24.48 10.24 -38.86
C MET A 154 25.95 10.46 -38.49
N GLN A 155 26.49 11.62 -38.86
CA GLN A 155 27.84 12.06 -38.54
C GLN A 155 27.75 13.40 -37.81
N VAL A 156 28.52 13.52 -36.73
CA VAL A 156 28.64 14.74 -35.94
C VAL A 156 30.06 15.24 -36.10
N PHE A 157 30.20 16.48 -36.54
CA PHE A 157 31.47 17.20 -36.58
C PHE A 157 31.48 18.22 -35.46
N ILE A 158 32.54 18.23 -34.67
CA ILE A 158 32.76 19.22 -33.61
C ILE A 158 34.15 19.81 -33.81
N GLY A 159 34.26 21.12 -33.64
CA GLY A 159 35.55 21.80 -33.76
C GLY A 159 35.42 23.29 -33.59
N ALA A 160 36.52 24.01 -33.84
CA ALA A 160 36.47 25.47 -33.86
C ALA A 160 35.61 25.97 -35.03
N ALA A 161 34.80 27.01 -34.80
CA ALA A 161 33.91 27.56 -35.82
C ALA A 161 34.65 27.91 -37.12
N ARG A 162 35.83 28.50 -36.99
CA ARG A 162 36.71 28.89 -38.12
C ARG A 162 37.19 27.74 -39.01
N THR A 163 37.26 26.51 -38.51
CA THR A 163 37.69 25.34 -39.30
C THR A 163 36.52 24.51 -39.80
N LEU A 164 35.44 24.47 -39.04
CA LEU A 164 34.27 23.66 -39.34
C LEU A 164 33.37 24.31 -40.40
N LEU A 165 33.18 25.63 -40.34
CA LEU A 165 32.35 26.37 -41.30
C LEU A 165 32.82 26.22 -42.76
N PRO A 166 34.11 26.44 -43.10
CA PRO A 166 34.59 26.24 -44.48
C PRO A 166 34.47 24.78 -44.93
N ARG A 167 34.67 23.83 -44.01
CA ARG A 167 34.53 22.40 -44.30
C ARG A 167 33.08 22.03 -44.62
N VAL A 168 32.11 22.56 -43.88
CA VAL A 168 30.68 22.35 -44.17
C VAL A 168 30.27 23.05 -45.47
N GLN A 169 30.76 24.26 -45.74
CA GLN A 169 30.49 24.96 -47.01
C GLN A 169 31.04 24.22 -48.24
N SER A 170 32.18 23.55 -48.11
CA SER A 170 32.74 22.72 -49.18
C SER A 170 31.92 21.45 -49.48
N MET A 171 30.95 21.09 -48.64
CA MET A 171 30.14 19.88 -48.79
C MET A 171 28.89 20.05 -49.68
N ASP A 172 28.69 21.24 -50.26
CA ASP A 172 27.61 21.57 -51.21
C ASP A 172 26.21 21.10 -50.77
N ALA A 173 25.93 21.26 -49.48
CA ALA A 173 24.65 20.92 -48.86
C ALA A 173 23.99 22.17 -48.29
N ASN A 174 22.66 22.18 -48.25
CA ASN A 174 21.91 23.21 -47.54
C ASN A 174 22.29 23.18 -46.06
N PHE A 175 22.46 24.35 -45.44
CA PHE A 175 22.76 24.43 -44.03
C PHE A 175 21.70 25.25 -43.30
N VAL A 176 21.29 24.77 -42.13
CA VAL A 176 20.34 25.43 -41.24
C VAL A 176 21.01 25.64 -39.90
N THR A 177 20.98 26.87 -39.40
CA THR A 177 21.51 27.20 -38.07
C THR A 177 20.42 26.98 -37.04
N VAL A 178 20.69 26.12 -36.05
CA VAL A 178 19.73 25.81 -34.99
C VAL A 178 19.61 27.00 -34.06
N ASN A 179 18.40 27.55 -33.90
CA ASN A 179 18.14 28.62 -32.96
C ASN A 179 17.72 28.05 -31.59
N PRO A 180 18.53 28.21 -30.52
CA PRO A 180 18.23 27.65 -29.21
C PRO A 180 17.03 28.32 -28.51
N GLU A 181 16.64 29.53 -28.92
CA GLU A 181 15.51 30.26 -28.31
C GLU A 181 14.15 29.78 -28.83
N MET A 182 14.09 29.31 -30.08
CA MET A 182 12.86 28.81 -30.71
C MET A 182 12.71 27.29 -30.56
N ALA A 183 13.83 26.58 -30.45
CA ALA A 183 13.85 25.14 -30.32
C ALA A 183 13.25 24.66 -28.98
N THR A 184 12.53 23.54 -29.02
CA THR A 184 12.10 22.84 -27.81
C THR A 184 13.31 22.16 -27.15
N PRO A 185 13.59 22.44 -25.85
CA PRO A 185 14.75 21.87 -25.20
C PRO A 185 14.60 20.35 -25.00
N VAL A 186 15.61 19.59 -25.45
CA VAL A 186 15.68 18.14 -25.26
C VAL A 186 16.71 17.83 -24.17
N PRO A 187 16.27 17.46 -22.95
CA PRO A 187 17.16 17.25 -21.82
C PRO A 187 18.10 16.05 -22.05
N TRP A 188 19.31 16.15 -21.51
CA TRP A 188 20.19 15.01 -21.39
C TRP A 188 19.63 13.97 -20.42
N LYS A 189 19.66 12.69 -20.83
CA LYS A 189 19.34 11.55 -19.96
C LYS A 189 20.65 10.92 -19.47
N ASN A 190 20.69 10.54 -18.20
CA ASN A 190 21.81 9.84 -17.61
C ASN A 190 21.32 8.70 -16.72
N ARG A 191 21.73 7.47 -17.05
CA ARG A 191 21.33 6.25 -16.32
C ARG A 191 21.93 6.23 -14.91
N ALA A 192 23.20 6.58 -14.76
CA ALA A 192 23.90 6.55 -13.47
C ALA A 192 23.30 7.52 -12.46
N ILE A 193 22.98 8.75 -12.90
CA ILE A 193 22.31 9.74 -12.05
C ILE A 193 20.91 9.25 -11.66
N ARG A 194 20.15 8.68 -12.61
CA ARG A 194 18.82 8.14 -12.33
C ARG A 194 18.86 6.99 -11.31
N THR A 195 19.81 6.07 -11.44
CA THR A 195 19.99 4.98 -10.48
C THR A 195 20.40 5.48 -9.10
N GLU A 196 21.26 6.50 -9.05
CA GLU A 196 21.67 7.11 -7.79
C GLU A 196 20.49 7.83 -7.11
N LYS A 197 19.71 8.62 -7.86
CA LYS A 197 18.48 9.25 -7.37
C LYS A 197 17.47 8.24 -6.84
N LEU A 198 17.25 7.14 -7.57
CA LEU A 198 16.37 6.06 -7.11
C LEU A 198 16.88 5.40 -5.84
N SER A 199 18.19 5.20 -5.70
CA SER A 199 18.78 4.65 -4.47
C SER A 199 18.61 5.60 -3.28
N ARG A 200 18.78 6.92 -3.48
CA ARG A 200 18.54 7.94 -2.45
C ARG A 200 17.07 8.01 -2.06
N ALA A 201 16.17 7.99 -3.04
CA ALA A 201 14.73 7.94 -2.81
C ALA A 201 14.34 6.69 -2.01
N ALA A 202 14.87 5.52 -2.39
CA ALA A 202 14.64 4.27 -1.65
C ALA A 202 15.14 4.38 -0.20
N ALA A 203 16.35 4.92 0.02
CA ALA A 203 16.89 5.13 1.36
C ALA A 203 16.01 6.07 2.21
N MET A 204 15.52 7.17 1.63
CA MET A 204 14.61 8.10 2.31
C MET A 204 13.27 7.46 2.64
N THR A 205 12.68 6.69 1.70
CA THR A 205 11.43 5.97 1.95
C THR A 205 11.59 4.94 3.08
N LEU A 206 12.73 4.25 3.13
CA LEU A 206 13.04 3.29 4.18
C LEU A 206 13.20 3.98 5.54
N LEU A 207 13.84 5.15 5.58
CA LEU A 207 13.96 5.96 6.78
C LEU A 207 12.59 6.41 7.31
N TYR A 208 11.73 6.95 6.43
CA TYR A 208 10.38 7.37 6.83
C TYR A 208 9.50 6.19 7.28
N ALA A 209 9.59 5.06 6.59
CA ALA A 209 8.89 3.84 7.00
C ALA A 209 9.38 3.35 8.36
N GLY A 210 10.69 3.32 8.59
CA GLY A 210 11.29 2.95 9.88
C GLY A 210 10.87 3.89 11.01
N LEU A 211 10.84 5.21 10.76
CA LEU A 211 10.39 6.20 11.72
C LEU A 211 8.89 6.05 12.03
N ALA A 212 8.05 5.79 11.03
CA ALA A 212 6.62 5.56 11.23
C ALA A 212 6.35 4.31 12.08
N VAL A 213 7.05 3.21 11.79
CA VAL A 213 6.93 1.96 12.58
C VAL A 213 7.40 2.17 14.01
N ASN A 214 8.52 2.86 14.22
CA ASN A 214 9.01 3.19 15.56
C ASN A 214 8.02 4.09 16.32
N MET A 215 7.45 5.10 15.66
CA MET A 215 6.49 5.99 16.29
C MET A 215 5.20 5.26 16.66
N LEU A 216 4.73 4.33 15.81
CA LEU A 216 3.60 3.46 16.11
C LEU A 216 3.89 2.54 17.30
N ALA A 217 5.08 1.95 17.38
CA ALA A 217 5.49 1.13 18.52
C ALA A 217 5.51 1.93 19.83
N ILE A 218 6.02 3.17 19.80
CA ILE A 218 6.00 4.08 20.95
C ILE A 218 4.55 4.38 21.37
N LEU A 219 3.65 4.65 20.43
CA LEU A 219 2.24 4.89 20.73
C LEU A 219 1.55 3.68 21.36
N ILE A 220 1.84 2.47 20.87
CA ILE A 220 1.30 1.23 21.46
C ILE A 220 1.80 1.07 22.90
N LEU A 221 3.10 1.26 23.14
CA LEU A 221 3.68 1.17 24.48
C LEU A 221 3.08 2.22 25.43
N LEU A 222 2.91 3.45 24.95
CA LEU A 222 2.32 4.53 25.73
C LEU A 222 0.84 4.25 26.06
N GLY A 223 0.10 3.68 25.11
CA GLY A 223 -1.27 3.20 25.33
C GLY A 223 -1.35 2.08 26.37
N GLN A 224 -0.45 1.10 26.31
CA GLN A 224 -0.36 0.03 27.31
C GLN A 224 -0.01 0.58 28.69
N TYR A 225 0.92 1.54 28.78
CA TYR A 225 1.30 2.18 30.03
C TYR A 225 0.13 2.93 30.68
N LEU A 226 -0.62 3.71 29.88
CA LEU A 226 -1.81 4.40 30.35
C LEU A 226 -2.91 3.42 30.78
N ALA A 227 -3.19 2.39 30.00
CA ALA A 227 -4.17 1.37 30.35
C ALA A 227 -3.82 0.68 31.68
N THR A 228 -2.55 0.34 31.88
CA THR A 228 -2.07 -0.29 33.12
C THR A 228 -2.21 0.64 34.33
N ASN A 229 -1.94 1.94 34.18
CA ASN A 229 -2.09 2.91 35.26
C ASN A 229 -3.55 3.31 35.55
N LEU A 230 -4.44 3.28 34.55
CA LEU A 230 -5.87 3.57 34.71
C LEU A 230 -6.64 2.39 35.30
N VAL A 231 -6.20 1.15 35.03
CA VAL A 231 -6.74 -0.04 35.69
C VAL A 231 -6.17 -0.09 37.10
N ARG A 232 -6.75 0.73 37.99
CA ARG A 232 -6.64 0.49 39.43
C ARG A 232 -7.21 -0.89 39.69
N ARG A 233 -6.32 -1.84 40.00
CA ARG A 233 -6.70 -3.09 40.67
C ARG A 233 -7.29 -2.69 42.01
N ASP A 234 -8.60 -2.48 42.07
CA ASP A 234 -9.33 -2.35 43.34
C ASP A 234 -9.35 -3.72 44.03
N LEU A 235 -8.18 -4.11 44.55
CA LEU A 235 -7.98 -5.31 45.36
C LEU A 235 -8.92 -5.29 46.57
N GLU A 236 -9.18 -4.11 47.12
CA GLU A 236 -10.10 -3.91 48.24
C GLU A 236 -11.56 -4.22 47.84
N LYS A 237 -12.00 -3.78 46.65
CA LYS A 237 -13.35 -4.09 46.15
C LYS A 237 -13.50 -5.60 45.87
N VAL A 238 -12.49 -6.22 45.27
CA VAL A 238 -12.49 -7.67 45.01
C VAL A 238 -12.48 -8.46 46.33
N GLN A 239 -11.78 -7.99 47.36
CA GLN A 239 -11.79 -8.60 48.68
C GLN A 239 -13.18 -8.51 49.33
N ILE A 240 -13.80 -7.32 49.32
CA ILE A 240 -15.15 -7.10 49.88
C ILE A 240 -16.19 -7.96 49.15
N ASP A 241 -16.14 -8.02 47.82
CA ASP A 241 -17.07 -8.84 47.03
C ASP A 241 -16.89 -10.35 47.33
N THR A 242 -15.65 -10.78 47.60
CA THR A 242 -15.34 -12.18 47.97
C THR A 242 -15.82 -12.51 49.38
N GLU A 243 -15.59 -11.63 50.36
CA GLU A 243 -16.09 -11.81 51.73
C GLU A 243 -17.63 -11.84 51.77
N LYS A 244 -18.27 -11.00 50.97
CA LYS A 244 -19.73 -10.99 50.83
C LYS A 244 -20.27 -12.29 50.22
N ALA A 245 -19.64 -12.79 49.15
CA ALA A 245 -20.04 -14.06 48.56
C ALA A 245 -19.85 -15.25 49.54
N ALA A 246 -18.77 -15.25 50.33
CA ALA A 246 -18.51 -16.28 51.33
C ALA A 246 -19.54 -16.26 52.47
N THR A 247 -19.89 -15.06 52.96
CA THR A 247 -20.91 -14.88 54.01
C THR A 247 -22.31 -15.26 53.54
N ASP A 248 -22.71 -14.86 52.33
CA ASP A 248 -23.99 -15.26 51.73
C ASP A 248 -24.10 -16.79 51.59
N LEU A 249 -23.01 -17.46 51.22
CA LEU A 249 -22.98 -18.91 51.09
C LEU A 249 -23.10 -19.60 52.45
N MET A 250 -22.49 -19.05 53.50
CA MET A 250 -22.62 -19.54 54.87
C MET A 250 -24.04 -19.38 55.41
N VAL A 251 -24.69 -18.25 55.13
CA VAL A 251 -26.10 -18.00 55.51
C VAL A 251 -27.03 -18.97 54.79
N ASN A 252 -26.83 -19.17 53.49
CA ASN A 252 -27.63 -20.12 52.70
C ASN A 252 -27.44 -21.57 53.17
N ALA A 253 -26.21 -21.96 53.50
CA ALA A 253 -25.93 -23.28 54.06
C ALA A 253 -26.56 -23.47 55.45
N TYR A 254 -26.52 -22.45 56.31
CA TYR A 254 -27.16 -22.49 57.63
C TYR A 254 -28.69 -22.63 57.52
N ASN A 255 -29.32 -21.84 56.64
CA ASN A 255 -30.76 -21.92 56.40
C ASN A 255 -31.19 -23.29 55.84
N ALA A 256 -30.37 -23.90 54.98
CA ALA A 256 -30.62 -25.25 54.48
C ALA A 256 -30.51 -26.32 55.58
N LEU A 257 -29.55 -26.18 56.52
CA LEU A 257 -29.40 -27.10 57.65
C LEU A 257 -30.52 -26.95 58.70
N GLN A 258 -31.06 -25.74 58.88
CA GLN A 258 -32.15 -25.48 59.82
C GLN A 258 -33.53 -25.82 59.26
N SER A 259 -33.65 -26.08 57.95
CA SER A 259 -34.90 -26.40 57.27
C SER A 259 -35.48 -27.74 57.73
N ASP A 260 -36.51 -27.67 58.58
CA ASP A 260 -37.61 -28.59 58.97
C ASP A 260 -37.38 -30.13 59.06
N THR A 261 -36.21 -30.64 58.72
CA THR A 261 -35.88 -32.07 58.63
C THR A 261 -35.96 -32.74 60.00
N ILE A 262 -35.51 -32.04 61.05
CA ILE A 262 -35.61 -32.52 62.44
C ILE A 262 -37.09 -32.62 62.87
N LYS A 263 -37.94 -31.65 62.50
CA LYS A 263 -39.37 -31.68 62.83
C LYS A 263 -40.08 -32.82 62.11
N HIS A 264 -39.75 -33.08 60.85
CA HIS A 264 -40.31 -34.20 60.10
C HIS A 264 -39.84 -35.56 60.64
N MET A 265 -38.58 -35.67 61.08
CA MET A 265 -38.06 -36.89 61.70
C MET A 265 -38.83 -37.28 62.98
N VAL A 266 -39.07 -36.32 63.88
CA VAL A 266 -39.86 -36.55 65.10
C VAL A 266 -41.30 -36.95 64.76
N ARG A 267 -41.92 -36.31 63.77
CA ARG A 267 -43.29 -36.64 63.33
C ARG A 267 -43.41 -38.03 62.72
N VAL A 268 -42.41 -38.48 61.96
CA VAL A 268 -42.38 -39.85 61.42
C VAL A 268 -42.25 -40.86 62.55
N GLN A 269 -41.43 -40.58 63.58
CA GLN A 269 -41.32 -41.43 64.76
C GLN A 269 -42.65 -41.53 65.52
N GLU A 270 -43.32 -40.41 65.80
CA GLU A 270 -44.64 -40.40 66.45
C GLU A 270 -45.68 -41.22 65.66
N LEU A 271 -45.64 -41.14 64.34
CA LEU A 271 -46.56 -41.86 63.46
C LEU A 271 -46.26 -43.36 63.40
N LEU A 272 -44.97 -43.74 63.37
CA LEU A 272 -44.55 -45.15 63.47
C LEU A 272 -44.92 -45.76 64.83
N ASP A 273 -44.70 -45.05 65.93
CA ASP A 273 -45.06 -45.50 67.28
C ASP A 273 -46.58 -45.71 67.43
N ALA A 274 -47.37 -44.82 66.82
CA ALA A 274 -48.83 -44.96 66.79
C ALA A 274 -49.29 -46.15 65.94
N LEU A 275 -48.66 -46.38 64.78
CA LEU A 275 -48.97 -47.51 63.91
C LEU A 275 -48.54 -48.84 64.52
N GLN A 276 -47.40 -48.91 65.20
CA GLN A 276 -46.89 -50.13 65.84
C GLN A 276 -47.86 -50.66 66.92
N LYS A 277 -48.56 -49.77 67.64
CA LYS A 277 -49.57 -50.17 68.64
C LYS A 277 -50.80 -50.86 68.05
N ILE A 278 -51.01 -50.72 66.74
CA ILE A 278 -52.22 -51.17 66.02
C ILE A 278 -51.84 -52.21 64.94
N ASP A 279 -50.61 -52.74 64.98
CA ASP A 279 -50.04 -53.61 63.93
C ASP A 279 -50.13 -53.02 62.52
N GLY A 280 -50.00 -51.69 62.43
CA GLY A 280 -49.98 -50.93 61.18
C GLY A 280 -48.61 -50.84 60.55
N THR A 281 -48.56 -50.57 59.24
CA THR A 281 -47.30 -50.37 58.49
C THR A 281 -47.36 -49.07 57.70
N LEU A 282 -46.40 -48.17 57.92
CA LEU A 282 -46.25 -46.94 57.15
C LEU A 282 -45.66 -47.27 55.77
N VAL A 283 -46.35 -46.87 54.70
CA VAL A 283 -45.94 -47.17 53.31
C VAL A 283 -45.30 -45.95 52.64
N ARG A 284 -45.81 -44.75 52.91
CA ARG A 284 -45.32 -43.50 52.31
C ARG A 284 -45.45 -42.36 53.30
N TYR A 285 -44.42 -41.52 53.36
CA TYR A 285 -44.43 -40.23 54.04
C TYR A 285 -43.71 -39.23 53.14
N GLU A 286 -44.42 -38.21 52.66
CA GLU A 286 -43.90 -37.23 51.73
C GLU A 286 -44.20 -35.82 52.20
N VAL A 287 -43.21 -34.94 52.05
CA VAL A 287 -43.29 -33.53 52.41
C VAL A 287 -43.09 -32.74 51.13
N ASP A 288 -44.16 -32.18 50.58
CA ASP A 288 -44.11 -31.29 49.42
C ASP A 288 -44.61 -29.90 49.81
N LYS A 289 -43.73 -28.90 49.70
CA LYS A 289 -44.03 -27.47 49.95
C LYS A 289 -44.81 -27.20 51.25
N GLY A 290 -44.47 -27.91 52.33
CA GLY A 290 -45.07 -27.74 53.64
C GLY A 290 -46.40 -28.48 53.86
N LYS A 291 -46.88 -29.27 52.89
CA LYS A 291 -47.99 -30.21 53.08
C LYS A 291 -47.44 -31.61 53.35
N ILE A 292 -48.02 -32.31 54.32
CA ILE A 292 -47.60 -33.66 54.69
C ILE A 292 -48.65 -34.64 54.21
N GLU A 293 -48.25 -35.55 53.32
CA GLU A 293 -49.07 -36.67 52.89
C GLU A 293 -48.46 -37.97 53.39
N TRP A 294 -49.28 -38.82 54.03
CA TRP A 294 -48.84 -40.12 54.49
C TRP A 294 -49.85 -41.21 54.19
N GLU A 295 -49.33 -42.41 53.90
CA GLU A 295 -50.13 -43.60 53.60
C GLU A 295 -49.70 -44.75 54.53
N ALA A 296 -50.67 -45.36 55.22
CA ALA A 296 -50.42 -46.50 56.10
C ALA A 296 -51.42 -47.64 55.83
N LEU A 297 -50.99 -48.87 56.13
CA LEU A 297 -51.80 -50.08 56.07
C LEU A 297 -52.16 -50.51 57.49
N LEU A 298 -53.45 -50.76 57.75
CA LEU A 298 -53.98 -51.15 59.05
C LEU A 298 -54.77 -52.46 58.95
N PRO A 299 -54.81 -53.31 60.00
CA PRO A 299 -55.74 -54.43 60.08
C PRO A 299 -57.20 -53.96 60.00
N ALA A 300 -58.08 -54.72 59.33
CA ALA A 300 -59.48 -54.33 59.10
C ALA A 300 -60.28 -54.03 60.40
N ALA A 301 -59.86 -54.59 61.54
CA ALA A 301 -60.46 -54.34 62.85
C ALA A 301 -60.28 -52.89 63.35
N PHE A 302 -59.30 -52.15 62.84
CA PHE A 302 -58.95 -50.80 63.29
C PHE A 302 -59.19 -49.72 62.23
N GLY A 303 -60.11 -49.98 61.29
CA GLY A 303 -60.48 -49.04 60.23
C GLY A 303 -61.15 -47.74 60.73
N THR A 304 -61.46 -47.59 62.01
CA THR A 304 -61.99 -46.36 62.58
C THR A 304 -60.85 -45.38 62.88
N CYS A 305 -60.73 -44.32 62.08
CA CYS A 305 -59.70 -43.28 62.17
C CYS A 305 -59.79 -42.45 63.48
N THR A 306 -59.30 -43.01 64.59
CA THR A 306 -59.33 -42.39 65.93
C THR A 306 -57.92 -42.05 66.44
N GLY A 307 -57.77 -40.99 67.23
CA GLY A 307 -56.48 -40.61 67.86
C GLY A 307 -55.52 -39.89 66.91
N VAL A 308 -54.26 -40.33 66.82
CA VAL A 308 -53.22 -39.73 65.94
C VAL A 308 -53.58 -39.85 64.45
N LEU A 309 -54.53 -40.75 64.12
CA LEU A 309 -55.06 -41.00 62.78
C LEU A 309 -56.34 -40.20 62.49
N GLN A 310 -56.62 -39.10 63.20
CA GLN A 310 -57.84 -38.31 63.01
C GLN A 310 -57.82 -37.55 61.68
N GLY A 311 -58.90 -37.67 60.89
CA GLY A 311 -59.04 -37.01 59.58
C GLY A 311 -58.57 -37.84 58.37
N CYS A 312 -58.25 -39.12 58.58
CA CYS A 312 -57.81 -39.99 57.49
C CYS A 312 -58.98 -40.48 56.62
N GLN A 313 -58.71 -40.63 55.34
CA GLN A 313 -59.62 -41.21 54.36
C GLN A 313 -59.25 -42.68 54.15
N ILE A 314 -60.20 -43.56 54.41
CA ILE A 314 -60.09 -44.98 54.10
C ILE A 314 -60.28 -45.14 52.59
N GLN A 315 -59.32 -45.73 51.89
CA GLN A 315 -59.54 -46.08 50.49
C GLN A 315 -60.40 -47.35 50.40
N PRO A 316 -61.49 -47.35 49.63
CA PRO A 316 -62.34 -48.53 49.48
C PRO A 316 -61.62 -49.59 48.66
N GLY A 317 -61.19 -50.66 49.33
CA GLY A 317 -60.54 -51.83 48.75
C GLY A 317 -59.64 -52.52 49.77
N LEU A 318 -59.86 -53.81 50.02
CA LEU A 318 -58.90 -54.61 50.78
C LEU A 318 -57.71 -54.93 49.88
N GLU A 319 -56.50 -54.73 50.38
CA GLU A 319 -55.32 -55.26 49.71
C GLU A 319 -55.29 -56.79 49.82
N LYS A 320 -54.49 -57.44 48.96
CA LYS A 320 -54.36 -58.91 48.90
C LYS A 320 -53.98 -59.55 50.25
N ASP A 321 -53.45 -58.75 51.19
CA ASP A 321 -53.00 -59.15 52.52
C ASP A 321 -54.07 -58.94 53.62
N GLY A 322 -55.32 -58.59 53.26
CA GLY A 322 -56.43 -58.43 54.20
C GLY A 322 -56.42 -57.11 55.00
N ARG A 323 -55.48 -56.21 54.72
CA ARG A 323 -55.31 -54.90 55.38
C ARG A 323 -56.00 -53.78 54.59
N VAL A 324 -56.38 -52.73 55.29
CA VAL A 324 -57.04 -51.54 54.76
C VAL A 324 -56.03 -50.41 54.60
N ARG A 325 -56.00 -49.77 53.43
CA ARG A 325 -55.15 -48.62 53.17
C ARG A 325 -55.82 -47.32 53.64
N VAL A 326 -55.10 -46.56 54.44
CA VAL A 326 -55.54 -45.31 55.01
C VAL A 326 -54.60 -44.19 54.56
N LYS A 327 -55.18 -43.10 54.07
CA LYS A 327 -54.44 -41.90 53.68
C LYS A 327 -54.77 -40.76 54.64
N GLY A 328 -53.74 -40.12 55.17
CA GLY A 328 -53.88 -38.92 55.98
C GLY A 328 -53.14 -37.74 55.36
N SER A 329 -53.76 -36.57 55.45
CA SER A 329 -53.11 -35.29 55.13
C SER A 329 -53.11 -34.42 56.38
N ARG A 330 -51.97 -33.81 56.70
CA ARG A 330 -51.85 -32.86 57.82
C ARG A 330 -51.07 -31.62 57.42
#